data_AF-A0A925Q3Q9-F1
#
_entry.id   AF-A0A925Q3Q9-F1
#
_cell.length_a   1.000
_cell.length_b   1.000
_cell.length_c   1.000
_cell.angle_alpha   90.00
_cell.angle_beta   90.00
_cell.angle_gamma   90.00
#
_symmetry.space_group_name_H-M   'P 1'
#
loop_
_entity.id
_entity.type
_entity.pdbx_description
1 polymer ?
#
loop_
_entity_poly.entity_id
_entity_poly.type
_entity_poly.pdbx_seq_one_letter_code
_entity_poly.pdbx_strand_id
1 'polypeptide(L)'
;MDRQFDVAIVGGGMVGASFALALRSTKLKVLLIENVPADSAAQPSFDERTTALGNGSRQIFETLGVWPAMQAESAPIRSIHVSDAGRFGVARLDAREQGVDAFGYVVPNRVIGRALWQALREAPNVELA
;
A
#
# COMPACT_ATOMS: atom_id res chain seq x y z
N MET A 1 10.62 -19.74 26.32
CA MET A 1 9.18 -19.41 26.21
C MET A 1 8.80 -19.59 24.77
N ASP A 2 7.89 -20.52 24.47
CA ASP A 2 7.42 -20.73 23.11
C ASP A 2 6.51 -19.56 22.73
N ARG A 3 6.90 -18.75 21.75
CA ARG A 3 6.04 -17.70 21.19
C ARG A 3 5.09 -18.36 20.20
N GLN A 4 3.82 -18.46 20.56
CA GLN A 4 2.78 -19.04 19.70
C GLN A 4 1.96 -17.93 19.04
N PHE A 5 1.88 -17.98 17.72
CA PHE A 5 1.08 -17.08 16.88
C PHE A 5 0.12 -17.90 16.02
N ASP A 6 -1.01 -17.30 15.67
CA ASP A 6 -1.99 -17.92 14.77
C ASP A 6 -1.56 -17.73 13.30
N VAL A 7 -0.91 -16.60 13.00
CA VAL A 7 -0.45 -16.26 11.65
C VAL A 7 0.96 -15.66 11.74
N ALA A 8 1.88 -16.16 10.92
CA ALA A 8 3.19 -15.56 10.69
C ALA A 8 3.28 -15.05 9.24
N ILE A 9 3.64 -13.79 9.07
CA ILE A 9 3.82 -13.11 7.79
C ILE A 9 5.31 -12.82 7.64
N VAL A 10 5.94 -13.41 6.63
CA VAL A 10 7.37 -13.20 6.33
C VAL A 10 7.50 -12.15 5.24
N GLY A 11 7.95 -10.95 5.62
CA GLY A 11 8.07 -9.77 4.77
C GLY A 11 7.10 -8.66 5.17
N GLY A 12 7.64 -7.58 5.73
CA GLY A 12 6.97 -6.33 6.10
C GLY A 12 6.96 -5.27 5.00
N GLY A 13 7.17 -5.66 3.74
CA GLY A 13 6.91 -4.80 2.58
C GLY A 13 5.43 -4.45 2.43
N MET A 14 5.09 -3.69 1.38
CA MET A 14 3.75 -3.11 1.20
C MET A 14 2.59 -4.12 1.35
N VAL A 15 2.73 -5.31 0.76
CA VAL A 15 1.69 -6.35 0.80
C VAL A 15 1.57 -6.97 2.19
N GLY A 16 2.68 -7.41 2.79
CA GLY A 16 2.67 -8.06 4.10
C GLY A 16 2.23 -7.11 5.22
N ALA A 17 2.67 -5.86 5.17
CA ALA A 17 2.22 -4.81 6.08
C ALA A 17 0.71 -4.54 5.94
N SER A 18 0.20 -4.44 4.70
CA SER A 18 -1.24 -4.26 4.45
C SER A 18 -2.07 -5.44 4.94
N PHE A 19 -1.57 -6.67 4.74
CA PHE A 19 -2.26 -7.88 5.17
C PHE A 19 -2.28 -8.01 6.70
N ALA A 20 -1.15 -7.76 7.37
CA ALA A 20 -1.08 -7.72 8.82
C ALA A 20 -2.08 -6.70 9.40
N LEU A 21 -2.16 -5.51 8.78
CA LEU A 21 -3.09 -4.47 9.20
C LEU A 21 -4.56 -4.86 8.95
N ALA A 22 -4.87 -5.59 7.88
CA ALA A 22 -6.21 -6.11 7.62
C ALA A 22 -6.68 -7.09 8.71
N LEU A 23 -5.76 -7.79 9.35
CA LEU A 23 -6.03 -8.72 10.44
C LEU A 23 -6.17 -8.03 11.82
N ARG A 24 -5.95 -6.71 11.92
CA ARG A 24 -5.89 -6.00 13.22
C ARG A 24 -7.18 -6.06 14.05
N SER A 25 -8.32 -6.24 13.38
CA SER A 25 -9.64 -6.29 14.02
C SER A 25 -10.08 -7.72 14.36
N THR A 26 -9.23 -8.71 14.09
CA THR A 26 -9.50 -10.12 14.40
C THR A 26 -8.96 -10.48 15.79
N LYS A 27 -9.28 -11.69 16.26
CA LYS A 27 -8.70 -12.26 17.50
C LYS A 27 -7.38 -12.98 17.28
N LEU A 28 -6.88 -13.03 16.05
CA LEU A 28 -5.66 -13.76 15.69
C LEU A 28 -4.44 -13.01 16.22
N LYS A 29 -3.50 -13.74 16.81
CA LYS A 29 -2.16 -13.26 17.14
C LYS A 29 -1.30 -13.32 15.88
N VAL A 30 -0.90 -12.17 15.37
CA VAL A 30 -0.15 -12.06 14.11
C VAL A 30 1.29 -11.69 14.42
N LEU A 31 2.23 -12.40 13.80
CA LEU A 31 3.64 -12.06 13.78
C LEU A 31 4.01 -11.55 12.38
N LEU A 32 4.54 -10.34 12.28
CA LEU A 32 5.11 -9.78 11.06
C LEU A 32 6.63 -9.73 11.18
N ILE A 33 7.31 -10.54 10.38
CA ILE A 33 8.77 -10.66 10.36
C ILE A 33 9.32 -9.82 9.22
N GLU A 34 10.21 -8.88 9.52
CA GLU A 34 10.92 -8.10 8.52
C GLU A 34 12.40 -7.96 8.87
N ASN A 35 13.27 -8.19 7.88
CA ASN A 35 14.71 -8.14 8.07
C ASN A 35 15.22 -6.70 8.25
N VAL A 36 14.42 -5.70 7.85
CA VAL A 36 14.77 -4.29 7.94
C VAL A 36 13.86 -3.56 8.94
N PRO A 37 14.40 -2.83 9.93
CA PRO A 37 13.57 -2.08 10.88
C PRO A 37 12.58 -1.14 10.19
N ALA A 38 11.40 -0.99 10.78
CA ALA A 38 10.28 -0.20 10.26
C ALA A 38 10.63 1.28 9.96
N ASP A 39 11.55 1.88 10.73
CA ASP A 39 12.01 3.28 10.54
C ASP A 39 13.31 3.39 9.73
N SER A 40 13.81 2.28 9.21
CA SER A 40 15.06 2.29 8.45
C SER A 40 14.84 2.94 7.08
N ALA A 41 15.65 3.95 6.78
CA ALA A 41 15.76 4.50 5.42
C ALA A 41 16.22 3.44 4.39
N ALA A 42 16.72 2.29 4.84
CA ALA A 42 17.12 1.17 4.00
C ALA A 42 15.97 0.18 3.70
N GLN A 43 14.73 0.44 4.13
CA GLN A 43 13.56 -0.37 3.76
C GLN A 43 13.37 -0.34 2.23
N PRO A 44 13.68 -1.43 1.50
CA PRO A 44 13.76 -1.38 0.03
C PRO A 44 12.38 -1.26 -0.63
N SER A 45 11.30 -1.58 0.09
CA SER A 45 9.93 -1.44 -0.39
C SER A 45 9.35 -0.03 -0.21
N PHE A 46 10.00 0.84 0.57
CA PHE A 46 9.46 2.14 0.98
C PHE A 46 10.45 3.28 0.72
N ASP A 47 11.03 3.27 -0.47
CA ASP A 47 11.97 4.26 -0.98
C ASP A 47 11.25 5.44 -1.69
N GLU A 48 12.03 6.28 -2.39
CA GLU A 48 11.52 7.43 -3.15
C GLU A 48 10.88 7.04 -4.50
N ARG A 49 10.87 5.75 -4.89
CA ARG A 49 10.13 5.34 -6.09
C ARG A 49 8.64 5.53 -5.87
N THR A 50 7.89 5.67 -6.95
CA THR A 50 6.44 5.81 -6.90
C THR A 50 5.75 4.53 -7.37
N THR A 51 4.59 4.26 -6.80
CA THR A 51 3.69 3.20 -7.23
C THR A 51 2.41 3.80 -7.78
N ALA A 52 1.99 3.35 -8.96
CA ALA A 52 0.67 3.64 -9.51
C ALA A 52 -0.36 2.66 -8.89
N LEU A 53 -1.08 3.13 -7.88
CA LEU A 53 -2.16 2.41 -7.23
C LEU A 53 -3.42 2.50 -8.09
N GLY A 54 -3.99 1.37 -8.48
CA GLY A 54 -5.34 1.35 -9.05
C GLY A 54 -6.37 1.83 -8.02
N ASN A 55 -7.54 2.28 -8.49
CA ASN A 55 -8.60 2.76 -7.59
C ASN A 55 -9.03 1.70 -6.56
N GLY A 56 -9.01 0.41 -6.92
CA GLY A 56 -9.27 -0.69 -5.98
C GLY A 56 -8.26 -0.76 -4.84
N SER A 57 -6.95 -0.62 -5.11
CA SER A 57 -5.92 -0.56 -4.07
C SER A 57 -6.09 0.66 -3.17
N ARG A 58 -6.45 1.81 -3.75
CA ARG A 58 -6.77 3.03 -2.98
C ARG A 58 -7.96 2.79 -2.04
N GLN A 59 -9.01 2.07 -2.48
CA GLN A 59 -10.14 1.71 -1.63
C GLN A 59 -9.75 0.75 -0.50
N ILE A 60 -8.84 -0.21 -0.74
CA ILE A 60 -8.30 -1.07 0.32
C ILE A 60 -7.60 -0.21 1.39
N PHE A 61 -6.74 0.72 0.98
CA PHE A 61 -6.08 1.63 1.93
C PHE A 61 -7.05 2.56 2.68
N GLU A 62 -8.17 2.93 2.04
CA GLU A 62 -9.27 3.65 2.70
C GLU A 62 -9.90 2.77 3.80
N THR A 63 -10.26 1.52 3.49
CA THR A 63 -10.83 0.58 4.45
C THR A 63 -9.87 0.27 5.60
N LEU A 64 -8.56 0.20 5.31
CA LEU A 64 -7.52 0.05 6.34
C LEU A 64 -7.31 1.34 7.16
N GLY A 65 -7.94 2.46 6.79
CA GLY A 65 -7.85 3.74 7.50
C GLY A 65 -6.52 4.47 7.30
N VAL A 66 -5.72 4.09 6.30
CA VAL A 66 -4.37 4.65 6.07
C VAL A 66 -4.31 5.59 4.86
N TRP A 67 -5.33 5.59 3.99
CA TRP A 67 -5.39 6.48 2.83
C TRP A 67 -5.28 7.98 3.16
N PRO A 68 -5.94 8.51 4.21
CA PRO A 68 -5.85 9.95 4.52
C PRO A 68 -4.40 10.43 4.75
N ALA A 69 -3.54 9.57 5.32
CA ALA A 69 -2.12 9.88 5.54
C ALA A 69 -1.30 9.91 4.23
N MET A 70 -1.81 9.30 3.15
CA MET A 70 -1.15 9.24 1.85
C MET A 70 -1.61 10.36 0.90
N GLN A 71 -2.83 10.87 1.10
CA GLN A 71 -3.53 11.72 0.15
C GLN A 71 -2.76 12.98 -0.24
N ALA A 72 -2.10 13.63 0.73
CA ALA A 72 -1.37 14.89 0.54
C ALA A 72 -0.19 14.76 -0.45
N GLU A 73 0.42 13.58 -0.54
CA GLU A 73 1.54 13.29 -1.43
C GLU A 73 1.13 12.35 -2.58
N SER A 74 -0.17 12.24 -2.85
CA SER A 74 -0.71 11.43 -3.94
C SER A 74 -1.07 12.28 -5.16
N ALA A 75 -0.85 11.75 -6.36
CA ALA A 75 -1.26 12.39 -7.61
C ALA A 75 -2.33 11.53 -8.32
N PRO A 76 -3.52 12.08 -8.62
CA PRO A 76 -4.60 11.32 -9.27
C PRO A 76 -4.29 11.01 -10.75
N ILE A 77 -4.57 9.78 -11.17
CA ILE A 77 -4.47 9.33 -12.55
C ILE A 77 -5.82 9.57 -13.24
N ARG A 78 -5.97 10.74 -13.88
CA ARG A 78 -7.21 11.13 -14.56
C ARG A 78 -7.24 10.78 -16.04
N SER A 79 -6.08 10.56 -16.65
CA SER A 79 -5.97 10.20 -18.06
C SER A 79 -4.93 9.10 -18.25
N ILE A 80 -5.23 8.17 -19.15
CA ILE A 80 -4.32 7.09 -19.55
C ILE A 80 -4.17 7.14 -21.07
N HIS A 81 -2.94 7.10 -21.56
CA HIS A 81 -2.60 7.00 -22.96
C HIS A 81 -1.76 5.73 -23.14
N VAL A 82 -2.27 4.79 -23.94
CA VAL A 82 -1.54 3.56 -24.31
C VAL A 82 -1.23 3.60 -25.80
N SER A 83 0.05 3.47 -26.14
CA SER A 83 0.56 3.41 -27.50
C SER A 83 1.69 2.37 -27.58
N ASP A 84 1.98 1.89 -28.80
CA ASP A 84 3.08 0.96 -29.06
C ASP A 84 4.02 1.54 -30.12
N ALA A 85 5.32 1.48 -29.86
CA ALA A 85 6.33 2.11 -30.69
C ALA A 85 6.38 1.45 -32.08
N GLY A 86 6.29 2.26 -33.13
CA GLY A 86 6.28 1.77 -34.51
C GLY A 86 4.97 1.12 -34.96
N ARG A 87 3.91 1.14 -34.13
CA ARG A 87 2.57 0.68 -34.52
C ARG A 87 1.57 1.84 -34.62
N PHE A 88 0.60 1.68 -35.50
CA PHE A 88 -0.58 2.53 -35.53
C PHE A 88 -1.58 2.10 -34.46
N GLY A 89 -2.35 3.05 -33.94
CA GLY A 89 -3.38 2.84 -32.94
C GLY A 89 -2.99 3.37 -31.56
N VAL A 90 -3.94 4.01 -30.90
CA VAL A 90 -3.79 4.55 -29.55
C VAL A 90 -5.10 4.33 -28.80
N ALA A 91 -5.01 3.92 -27.53
CA ALA A 91 -6.12 3.96 -26.60
C ALA A 91 -5.94 5.17 -25.66
N ARG A 92 -6.98 6.00 -25.53
CA ARG A 92 -7.04 7.11 -24.58
C ARG A 92 -8.25 6.93 -23.69
N LEU A 93 -8.03 7.09 -22.39
CA LEU A 93 -9.09 7.04 -21.39
C LEU A 93 -9.06 8.36 -20.61
N ASP A 94 -10.24 8.95 -20.40
CA ASP A 94 -10.46 10.09 -19.50
C ASP A 94 -11.40 9.65 -18.38
N ALA A 95 -11.02 9.91 -17.13
CA ALA A 95 -11.77 9.48 -15.96
C ALA A 95 -13.20 10.04 -15.93
N ARG A 96 -13.41 11.26 -16.45
CA ARG A 96 -14.73 11.90 -16.52
C ARG A 96 -15.66 11.18 -17.48
N GLU A 97 -15.14 10.71 -18.61
CA GLU A 97 -15.90 9.93 -19.59
C GLU A 97 -16.33 8.56 -19.03
N GLN A 98 -15.58 8.04 -18.05
CA GLN A 98 -15.86 6.79 -17.37
C GLN A 98 -16.66 6.97 -16.07
N GLY A 99 -17.04 8.19 -15.72
CA GLY A 99 -17.83 8.49 -14.52
C GLY A 99 -17.09 8.22 -13.20
N VAL A 100 -15.76 8.31 -13.18
CA VAL A 100 -14.93 8.13 -11.97
C VAL A 100 -14.06 9.36 -11.72
N ASP A 101 -13.73 9.64 -10.46
CA ASP A 101 -12.85 10.77 -10.11
C ASP A 101 -11.41 10.60 -10.64
N ALA A 102 -10.89 9.38 -10.57
CA ALA A 102 -9.59 8.98 -11.07
C ALA A 102 -9.56 7.46 -11.28
N PHE A 103 -8.73 6.99 -12.22
CA PHE A 103 -8.45 5.56 -12.41
C PHE A 103 -7.62 4.97 -11.27
N GLY A 104 -6.91 5.82 -10.54
CA GLY A 104 -5.96 5.46 -9.52
C GLY A 104 -5.15 6.66 -9.06
N TYR A 105 -4.08 6.41 -8.31
CA TYR A 105 -3.20 7.43 -7.76
C TYR A 105 -1.75 6.97 -7.81
N VAL A 106 -0.85 7.87 -8.20
CA VAL A 106 0.59 7.67 -8.07
C VAL A 106 1.00 8.16 -6.68
N VAL A 107 1.67 7.32 -5.91
CA VAL A 107 2.06 7.61 -4.52
C VAL A 107 3.52 7.20 -4.30
N PRO A 108 4.37 8.02 -3.67
CA PRO A 108 5.71 7.60 -3.26
C PRO A 108 5.66 6.42 -2.29
N ASN A 109 6.53 5.44 -2.48
CA ASN A 109 6.56 4.22 -1.68
C ASN A 109 6.85 4.53 -0.21
N ARG A 110 7.72 5.50 0.08
CA ARG A 110 7.98 5.99 1.44
C ARG A 110 6.72 6.48 2.17
N VAL A 111 5.76 7.06 1.45
CA VAL A 111 4.51 7.58 2.02
C VAL A 111 3.60 6.41 2.37
N ILE A 112 3.50 5.43 1.48
CA ILE A 112 2.74 4.20 1.72
C ILE A 112 3.31 3.46 2.93
N GLY A 113 4.63 3.29 2.96
CA GLY A 113 5.34 2.63 4.06
C GLY A 113 5.13 3.31 5.40
N ARG A 114 5.32 4.63 5.47
CA ARG A 114 5.10 5.41 6.69
C ARG A 114 3.68 5.23 7.23
N ALA A 115 2.67 5.34 6.37
CA ALA A 115 1.28 5.21 6.77
C ALA A 115 0.95 3.79 7.28
N LEU A 116 1.44 2.76 6.59
CA LEU A 116 1.23 1.36 7.01
C LEU A 116 1.94 1.03 8.32
N TRP A 117 3.23 1.38 8.46
CA TRP A 117 4.00 1.07 9.66
C TRP A 117 3.53 1.85 10.89
N GLN A 118 3.11 3.10 10.72
CA GLN A 118 2.49 3.86 11.81
C GLN A 118 1.22 3.14 12.30
N ALA A 119 0.34 2.72 11.39
CA ALA A 119 -0.88 2.02 11.76
C ALA A 119 -0.61 0.62 12.36
N LEU A 120 0.45 -0.07 11.94
CA LEU A 120 0.86 -1.36 12.50
C LEU A 120 1.37 -1.25 13.94
N ARG A 121 2.07 -0.16 14.29
CA ARG A 121 2.52 0.08 15.68
C ARG A 121 1.36 0.25 16.66
N GLU A 122 0.23 0.71 16.15
CA GLU A 122 -1.00 0.90 16.92
C GLU A 122 -1.89 -0.35 16.94
N ALA A 123 -1.55 -1.39 16.17
CA ALA A 123 -2.33 -2.62 16.08
C ALA A 123 -2.07 -3.54 17.30
N PRO A 124 -3.09 -3.82 18.13
CA PRO A 124 -2.88 -4.48 19.43
C PRO A 124 -2.56 -5.98 19.35
N ASN A 125 -2.86 -6.61 18.22
CA ASN A 125 -2.70 -8.05 17.99
C ASN A 125 -1.61 -8.39 16.95
N VAL A 126 -0.84 -7.39 16.51
CA VAL A 126 0.26 -7.57 15.56
C VAL A 126 1.58 -7.32 16.28
N GLU A 127 2.43 -8.33 16.29
CA GLU A 127 3.79 -8.23 16.78
C GLU A 127 4.75 -8.03 15.61
N LEU A 128 5.66 -7.07 15.75
CA LEU A 128 6.68 -6.74 14.76
C LEU A 128 8.01 -7.36 15.20
N ALA A 129 8.62 -8.18 14.34
CA ALA A 129 9.87 -8.89 14.59
C ALA A 129 10.91 -8.67 13.50
#